data_AF-A0A6J4SRX8-F1
#
_entry.id   AF-A0A6J4SRX8-F1
#
_cell.length_a   1.000
_cell.length_b   1.000
_cell.length_c   1.000
_cell.angle_alpha   90.00
_cell.angle_beta   90.00
_cell.angle_gamma   90.00
#
_symmetry.space_group_name_H-M   'P 1'
#
loop_
_entity.id
_entity.type
_entity.pdbx_description
1 polymer ?
#
loop_
_entity_poly.entity_id
_entity_poly.type
_entity_poly.pdbx_seq_one_letter_code
_entity_poly.pdbx_strand_id
1 'polypeptide(L)'
;FTLEQIPQVKLHNYAFKNSGNLTFENATEVWGTTTPSFSNGAAYADLDNDGDMDMIINNINDEAFVYENTLMNARDTSQHYLTLNLVGDSHNRNGLGTWIEVYYDGKQQAYEQTTYRGYLSTTDIRPHFGLGAVSKVDSVVVKWPGYKKQVLRNVAANQTLTVSLEAADQTYSWDHRVYASNTLFTEITDTLGIDYQHQQKDFVDFNVQKLLPHKFSENGPALAVGDVDGNGLDDIIAGGSVSYSPVALLQKKDGSFSQKNILPNANYLYKQGDDRGVTLFDADGDNDLDIYIASGGYETKPNSPRYQDILYKNNGKGSFSIDSAALPKNLTSKSCVRVADYDNDG
;
A
#
# COMPACT_ATOMS: atom_id res chain seq x y z
N PHE A 1 15.95 25.32 39.63
CA PHE A 1 14.83 25.24 40.58
C PHE A 1 13.60 24.52 40.02
N THR A 2 13.05 24.83 38.85
CA THR A 2 11.84 24.13 38.32
C THR A 2 12.09 22.72 37.78
N LEU A 3 13.28 22.42 37.24
CA LEU A 3 13.60 21.09 36.67
C LEU A 3 13.77 20.00 37.75
N GLU A 4 14.30 20.35 38.92
CA GLU A 4 14.49 19.43 40.06
C GLU A 4 13.18 18.97 40.71
N GLN A 5 12.08 19.67 40.43
CA GLN A 5 10.74 19.36 40.95
C GLN A 5 9.93 18.45 40.00
N ILE A 6 10.44 18.18 38.79
CA ILE A 6 9.79 17.26 37.85
C ILE A 6 10.28 15.85 38.18
N PRO A 7 9.38 14.91 38.55
CA PRO A 7 9.78 13.54 38.84
C PRO A 7 10.42 12.90 37.60
N GLN A 8 11.65 12.43 37.77
CA GLN A 8 12.37 11.67 36.75
C GLN A 8 11.98 10.20 36.87
N VAL A 9 11.33 9.67 35.83
CA VAL A 9 10.98 8.24 35.75
C VAL A 9 11.79 7.62 34.62
N LYS A 10 12.93 7.00 34.96
CA LYS A 10 13.68 6.15 34.03
C LYS A 10 12.90 4.85 33.84
N LEU A 11 12.79 4.39 32.60
CA LEU A 11 12.14 3.13 32.24
C LEU A 11 13.16 2.24 31.54
N HIS A 12 13.01 0.92 31.67
CA HIS A 12 13.82 -0.02 30.92
C HIS A 12 13.31 -0.15 29.48
N ASN A 13 14.17 -0.65 28.59
CA ASN A 13 13.80 -0.93 27.21
C ASN A 13 13.19 -2.33 27.11
N TYR A 14 12.16 -2.48 26.29
CA TYR A 14 11.53 -3.77 26.06
C TYR A 14 12.15 -4.47 24.85
N ALA A 15 12.48 -5.74 25.02
CA ALA A 15 12.91 -6.61 23.93
C ALA A 15 11.83 -7.65 23.63
N PHE A 16 11.55 -7.87 22.35
CA PHE A 16 10.56 -8.85 21.90
C PHE A 16 11.19 -9.78 20.86
N LYS A 17 11.19 -11.08 21.15
CA LYS A 17 11.68 -12.13 20.24
C LYS A 17 10.54 -12.55 19.31
N ASN A 18 10.79 -12.52 18.00
CA ASN A 18 9.86 -13.07 17.00
C ASN A 18 9.85 -14.60 17.09
N SER A 19 8.68 -15.21 17.32
CA SER A 19 8.53 -16.67 17.47
C SER A 19 8.31 -17.39 16.13
N GLY A 20 8.28 -16.67 14.99
CA GLY A 20 8.20 -17.24 13.63
C GLY A 20 6.77 -17.63 13.19
N ASN A 21 5.77 -17.35 14.01
CA ASN A 21 4.36 -17.69 13.82
C ASN A 21 3.44 -16.46 14.02
N LEU A 22 3.96 -15.27 13.67
CA LEU A 22 3.31 -13.97 13.87
C LEU A 22 3.08 -13.59 15.34
N THR A 23 3.71 -14.29 16.29
CA THR A 23 3.71 -13.90 17.71
C THR A 23 5.09 -13.41 18.16
N PHE A 24 5.08 -12.64 19.24
CA PHE A 24 6.28 -12.11 19.87
C PHE A 24 6.28 -12.42 21.37
N GLU A 25 7.43 -12.83 21.89
CA GLU A 25 7.62 -13.11 23.31
C GLU A 25 8.46 -12.02 23.95
N ASN A 26 8.07 -11.57 25.14
CA ASN A 26 8.86 -10.59 25.90
C ASN A 26 10.17 -11.25 26.37
N ALA A 27 11.29 -10.80 25.81
CA ALA A 27 12.63 -11.29 26.09
C ALA A 27 13.45 -10.32 26.96
N THR A 28 12.84 -9.26 27.48
CA THR A 28 13.50 -8.15 28.22
C THR A 28 14.41 -8.65 29.35
N GLU A 29 13.89 -9.53 30.21
CA GLU A 29 14.66 -10.09 31.33
C GLU A 29 15.78 -11.01 30.84
N VAL A 30 15.49 -11.89 29.87
CA VAL A 30 16.43 -12.91 29.38
C VAL A 30 17.57 -12.29 28.58
N TRP A 31 17.31 -11.22 27.83
CA TRP A 31 18.30 -10.46 27.06
C TRP A 31 18.95 -9.34 27.87
N GLY A 32 18.53 -9.14 29.13
CA GLY A 32 19.17 -8.20 30.05
C GLY A 32 18.91 -6.72 29.75
N THR A 33 17.87 -6.36 29.00
CA THR A 33 17.56 -4.96 28.65
C THR A 33 16.78 -4.23 29.76
N THR A 34 16.95 -4.66 31.02
CA THR A 34 16.18 -4.23 32.20
C THR A 34 16.73 -2.98 32.88
N THR A 35 17.91 -2.51 32.48
CA THR A 35 18.53 -1.30 33.05
C THR A 35 17.70 -0.05 32.70
N PRO A 36 17.11 0.67 33.67
CA PRO A 36 16.31 1.84 33.38
C PRO A 36 17.14 3.02 32.87
N SER A 37 16.69 3.69 31.82
CA SER A 37 17.33 4.89 31.28
C SER A 37 16.36 5.89 30.65
N PHE A 38 16.90 7.00 30.17
CA PHE A 38 16.22 7.90 29.24
C PHE A 38 16.75 7.62 27.82
N SER A 39 16.41 6.45 27.28
CA SER A 39 16.83 6.04 25.94
C SER A 39 16.21 6.94 24.86
N ASN A 40 17.02 7.30 23.86
CA ASN A 40 16.62 8.25 22.81
C ASN A 40 17.08 7.85 21.41
N GLY A 41 17.85 6.77 21.29
CA GLY A 41 18.24 6.18 20.01
C GLY A 41 18.80 4.79 20.21
N ALA A 42 18.65 3.95 19.18
CA ALA A 42 19.15 2.58 19.18
C ALA A 42 19.80 2.26 17.83
N ALA A 43 20.97 1.65 17.86
CA ALA A 43 21.67 1.14 16.68
C ALA A 43 22.10 -0.29 16.95
N TYR A 44 22.29 -1.07 15.88
CA TYR A 44 22.88 -2.39 15.96
C TYR A 44 23.94 -2.56 14.88
N ALA A 45 25.02 -3.23 15.26
CA ALA A 45 26.22 -3.46 14.44
C ALA A 45 26.95 -4.68 15.01
N ASP A 46 27.64 -5.43 14.15
CA ASP A 46 28.58 -6.48 14.57
C ASP A 46 29.90 -5.78 14.95
N LEU A 47 30.07 -5.42 16.23
CA LEU A 47 31.15 -4.53 16.69
C LEU A 47 32.49 -5.25 16.80
N ASP A 48 32.48 -6.54 17.12
CA ASP A 48 33.68 -7.36 17.26
C ASP A 48 33.95 -8.27 16.03
N ASN A 49 33.05 -8.27 15.04
CA ASN A 49 33.11 -9.05 13.80
C ASN A 49 33.00 -10.57 14.01
N ASP A 50 32.26 -11.01 15.03
CA ASP A 50 32.02 -12.42 15.31
C ASP A 50 30.81 -13.01 14.56
N GLY A 51 29.99 -12.14 13.96
CA GLY A 51 28.84 -12.52 13.14
C GLY A 51 27.50 -12.53 13.85
N ASP A 52 27.44 -12.12 15.12
CA ASP A 52 26.19 -11.67 15.72
C ASP A 52 26.15 -10.13 15.88
N MET A 53 24.94 -9.59 16.00
CA MET A 53 24.74 -8.13 16.01
C MET A 53 24.62 -7.65 17.44
N ASP A 54 25.50 -6.74 17.84
CA ASP A 54 25.45 -6.01 19.10
C ASP A 54 24.45 -4.86 19.04
N MET A 55 24.08 -4.34 20.21
CA MET A 55 23.14 -3.22 20.32
C MET A 55 23.74 -2.06 21.11
N ILE A 56 23.61 -0.86 20.55
CA ILE A 56 24.02 0.41 21.17
C ILE A 56 22.78 1.22 21.47
N ILE A 57 22.60 1.63 22.72
CA ILE A 57 21.51 2.51 23.16
C ILE A 57 22.08 3.85 23.59
N ASN A 58 21.66 4.93 22.93
CA ASN A 58 22.01 6.28 23.32
C ASN A 58 21.03 6.80 24.39
N ASN A 59 21.56 7.34 25.48
CA ASN A 59 20.80 7.82 26.62
C ASN A 59 20.96 9.35 26.78
N ILE A 60 19.88 10.04 27.14
CA ILE A 60 19.92 11.49 27.34
C ILE A 60 20.66 11.81 28.64
N ASN A 61 21.71 12.63 28.54
CA ASN A 61 22.54 13.08 29.66
C ASN A 61 23.11 11.93 30.52
N ASP A 62 23.34 10.77 29.90
CA ASP A 62 23.84 9.57 30.55
C ASP A 62 24.78 8.82 29.59
N GLU A 63 25.52 7.85 30.11
CA GLU A 63 26.40 7.02 29.27
C GLU A 63 25.58 6.16 28.29
N ALA A 64 26.11 5.95 27.10
CA ALA A 64 25.52 5.01 26.15
C ALA A 64 25.68 3.58 26.67
N PHE A 65 24.67 2.73 26.44
CA PHE A 65 24.78 1.30 26.71
C PHE A 65 25.29 0.57 25.48
N VAL A 66 26.20 -0.38 25.69
CA VAL A 66 26.63 -1.35 24.68
C VAL A 66 26.26 -2.73 25.21
N TYR A 67 25.40 -3.42 24.49
CA TYR A 67 25.01 -4.78 24.76
C TYR A 67 25.71 -5.69 23.76
N GLU A 68 26.65 -6.48 24.26
CA GLU A 68 27.28 -7.56 23.50
C GLU A 68 26.26 -8.67 23.29
N ASN A 69 26.07 -9.09 22.05
CA ASN A 69 25.37 -10.31 21.75
C ASN A 69 26.37 -11.47 21.87
N THR A 70 25.98 -12.52 22.59
CA THR A 70 26.91 -13.62 22.91
C THR A 70 26.48 -14.91 22.22
N LEU A 71 25.72 -14.81 21.13
CA LEU A 71 25.19 -15.95 20.40
C LEU A 71 26.32 -16.77 19.79
N MET A 72 27.32 -16.09 19.22
CA MET A 72 28.47 -16.70 18.54
C MET A 72 29.61 -17.07 19.49
N ASN A 73 29.65 -16.49 20.69
CA ASN A 73 30.60 -16.80 21.76
C ASN A 73 30.47 -18.22 22.37
N ALA A 74 29.35 -18.91 22.15
CA ALA A 74 29.14 -20.26 22.67
C ALA A 74 30.03 -21.29 21.93
N ARG A 75 30.72 -22.18 22.67
CA ARG A 75 31.69 -23.18 22.13
C ARG A 75 31.13 -24.19 21.10
N ASP A 76 29.83 -24.15 20.81
CA ASP A 76 29.12 -25.10 19.95
C ASP A 76 28.15 -24.36 19.02
N THR A 77 28.64 -23.38 18.25
CA THR A 77 27.77 -22.67 17.32
C THR A 77 27.66 -23.44 16.01
N SER A 78 26.52 -24.11 15.86
CA SER A 78 25.93 -24.41 14.55
C SER A 78 25.33 -23.15 13.91
N GLN A 79 25.41 -21.98 14.55
CA GLN A 79 24.82 -20.75 14.04
C GLN A 79 25.69 -20.14 12.95
N HIS A 80 25.02 -19.60 11.95
CA HIS A 80 25.64 -19.05 10.76
C HIS A 80 25.07 -17.70 10.39
N TYR A 81 25.86 -16.89 9.71
CA TYR A 81 25.46 -15.57 9.25
C TYR A 81 25.91 -15.31 7.81
N LEU A 82 25.38 -14.25 7.21
CA LEU A 82 25.89 -13.69 5.97
C LEU A 82 25.77 -12.17 6.03
N THR A 83 26.89 -11.47 5.90
CA THR A 83 26.95 -10.01 5.79
C THR A 83 27.25 -9.64 4.35
N LEU A 84 26.66 -8.57 3.83
CA LEU A 84 26.95 -8.05 2.49
C LEU A 84 27.66 -6.71 2.57
N ASN A 85 28.65 -6.51 1.70
CA ASN A 85 29.25 -5.22 1.41
C ASN A 85 28.84 -4.79 -0.01
N LEU A 86 28.07 -3.71 -0.12
CA LEU A 86 27.52 -3.25 -1.39
C LEU A 86 28.43 -2.18 -2.01
N VAL A 87 28.85 -2.38 -3.26
CA VAL A 87 29.68 -1.44 -4.03
C VAL A 87 28.90 -0.95 -5.24
N GLY A 88 28.31 0.25 -5.13
CA GLY A 88 27.60 0.86 -6.26
C GLY A 88 28.50 1.73 -7.15
N ASP A 89 27.89 2.58 -7.96
CA ASP A 89 28.59 3.47 -8.90
C ASP A 89 29.01 4.81 -8.26
N SER A 90 29.44 5.76 -9.09
CA SER A 90 29.85 7.09 -8.63
C SER A 90 28.74 7.91 -7.98
N HIS A 91 27.47 7.62 -8.28
CA HIS A 91 26.30 8.35 -7.79
C HIS A 91 25.67 7.66 -6.58
N ASN A 92 25.83 6.35 -6.45
CA ASN A 92 25.28 5.56 -5.36
C ASN A 92 26.30 4.56 -4.80
N ARG A 93 27.41 5.07 -4.26
CA ARG A 93 28.57 4.26 -3.84
C ARG A 93 28.25 3.13 -2.87
N ASN A 94 27.27 3.33 -2.00
CA ASN A 94 26.88 2.37 -0.96
C ASN A 94 25.62 1.55 -1.32
N GLY A 95 25.14 1.65 -2.56
CA GLY A 95 23.98 0.88 -3.02
C GLY A 95 22.68 1.17 -2.28
N LEU A 96 22.42 2.43 -1.88
CA LEU A 96 21.17 2.82 -1.23
C LEU A 96 19.96 2.50 -2.12
N GLY A 97 18.92 1.92 -1.55
CA GLY A 97 17.73 1.43 -2.26
C GLY A 97 17.90 0.05 -2.92
N THR A 98 19.07 -0.59 -2.78
CA THR A 98 19.25 -1.97 -3.23
C THR A 98 18.38 -2.91 -2.40
N TRP A 99 17.64 -3.78 -3.06
CA TRP A 99 16.83 -4.82 -2.44
C TRP A 99 17.55 -6.16 -2.53
N ILE A 100 17.75 -6.81 -1.40
CA ILE A 100 18.44 -8.09 -1.29
C ILE A 100 17.45 -9.15 -0.82
N GLU A 101 17.43 -10.28 -1.51
CA GLU A 101 16.70 -11.48 -1.09
C GLU A 101 17.69 -12.64 -0.94
N VAL A 102 17.59 -13.35 0.18
CA VAL A 102 18.41 -14.53 0.49
C VAL A 102 17.49 -15.73 0.64
N TYR A 103 17.72 -16.77 -0.17
CA TYR A 103 16.96 -18.01 -0.19
C TYR A 103 17.82 -19.17 0.30
N TYR A 104 17.34 -19.91 1.30
CA TYR A 104 18.09 -20.99 1.94
C TYR A 104 17.14 -21.91 2.72
N ASP A 105 17.30 -23.23 2.61
CA ASP A 105 16.51 -24.22 3.37
C ASP A 105 14.98 -23.99 3.35
N GLY A 106 14.44 -23.65 2.18
CA GLY A 106 13.01 -23.33 2.02
C GLY A 106 12.55 -22.01 2.66
N LYS A 107 13.48 -21.23 3.24
CA LYS A 107 13.25 -19.91 3.84
C LYS A 107 13.69 -18.80 2.90
N GLN A 108 13.12 -17.63 3.13
CA GLN A 108 13.47 -16.39 2.45
C GLN A 108 13.61 -15.27 3.49
N GLN A 109 14.69 -14.49 3.38
CA GLN A 109 14.83 -13.20 4.05
C GLN A 109 14.96 -12.10 3.00
N ALA A 110 14.42 -10.92 3.30
CA ALA A 110 14.54 -9.74 2.46
C ALA A 110 15.08 -8.56 3.26
N TYR A 111 15.89 -7.73 2.62
CA TYR A 111 16.48 -6.54 3.21
C TYR A 111 16.53 -5.42 2.16
N GLU A 112 16.02 -4.25 2.51
CA GLU A 112 16.23 -3.03 1.72
C GLU A 112 17.37 -2.23 2.31
N GLN A 113 18.33 -1.88 1.46
CA GLN A 113 19.46 -1.07 1.87
C GLN A 113 19.05 0.39 2.08
N THR A 114 19.01 0.81 3.34
CA THR A 114 18.64 2.16 3.74
C THR A 114 19.44 2.64 4.95
N THR A 115 19.63 3.96 5.05
CA THR A 115 20.23 4.64 6.21
C THR A 115 19.19 5.21 7.19
N TYR A 116 17.89 5.17 6.85
CA TYR A 116 16.83 5.67 7.74
C TYR A 116 16.30 4.54 8.64
N ARG A 117 17.00 4.22 9.73
CA ARG A 117 16.48 3.25 10.72
C ARG A 117 16.78 3.67 12.15
N GLY A 118 15.72 3.73 12.96
CA GLY A 118 15.79 4.22 14.33
C GLY A 118 15.45 5.71 14.45
N TYR A 119 15.12 6.13 15.67
CA TYR A 119 14.88 7.53 16.01
C TYR A 119 16.21 8.14 16.49
N LEU A 120 16.65 9.24 15.86
CA LEU A 120 17.93 9.91 16.15
C LEU A 120 19.16 8.97 16.12
N SER A 121 19.08 7.89 15.34
CA SER A 121 20.12 6.88 15.16
C SER A 121 20.08 6.31 13.74
N THR A 122 21.11 5.54 13.39
CA THR A 122 21.17 4.68 12.20
C THR A 122 21.95 3.42 12.54
N THR A 123 21.83 2.38 11.73
CA THR A 123 22.42 1.06 11.97
C THR A 123 23.61 0.83 11.05
N ASP A 124 24.35 -0.27 11.23
CA ASP A 124 25.36 -0.68 10.26
C ASP A 124 24.76 -0.69 8.84
N ILE A 125 25.53 -0.15 7.90
CA ILE A 125 25.16 -0.04 6.48
C ILE A 125 25.31 -1.37 5.75
N ARG A 126 25.94 -2.39 6.35
CA ARG A 126 26.08 -3.70 5.75
C ARG A 126 24.81 -4.53 5.99
N PRO A 127 24.08 -4.96 4.95
CA PRO A 127 22.98 -5.91 5.12
C PRO A 127 23.48 -7.18 5.82
N HIS A 128 22.80 -7.59 6.88
CA HIS A 128 23.18 -8.74 7.70
C HIS A 128 22.01 -9.72 7.82
N PHE A 129 22.31 -11.01 7.65
CA PHE A 129 21.34 -12.10 7.69
C PHE A 129 21.79 -13.19 8.66
N GLY A 130 21.02 -13.43 9.72
CA GLY A 130 21.19 -14.62 10.55
C GLY A 130 20.59 -15.84 9.85
N LEU A 131 21.39 -16.89 9.63
CA LEU A 131 21.03 -18.08 8.86
C LEU A 131 20.67 -19.29 9.74
N GLY A 132 20.84 -19.18 11.05
CA GLY A 132 20.62 -20.29 11.97
C GLY A 132 21.61 -21.42 11.70
N ALA A 133 21.12 -22.68 11.68
CA ALA A 133 21.93 -23.87 11.42
C ALA A 133 22.47 -24.02 9.99
N VAL A 134 22.15 -23.08 9.08
CA VAL A 134 22.39 -23.25 7.64
C VAL A 134 23.73 -22.65 7.23
N SER A 135 24.68 -23.51 6.88
CA SER A 135 26.05 -23.12 6.48
C SER A 135 26.19 -22.69 5.02
N LYS A 136 25.12 -22.80 4.22
CA LYS A 136 25.13 -22.48 2.80
C LYS A 136 23.78 -21.95 2.31
N VAL A 137 23.82 -20.80 1.68
CA VAL A 137 22.68 -20.14 1.03
C VAL A 137 22.53 -20.68 -0.40
N ASP A 138 21.30 -21.00 -0.81
CA ASP A 138 21.02 -21.43 -2.19
C ASP A 138 21.20 -20.27 -3.16
N SER A 139 20.56 -19.13 -2.89
CA SER A 139 20.74 -17.93 -3.71
C SER A 139 20.65 -16.61 -2.95
N VAL A 140 21.47 -15.65 -3.38
CA VAL A 140 21.43 -14.24 -3.02
C VAL A 140 21.06 -13.45 -4.27
N VAL A 141 19.88 -12.85 -4.27
CA VAL A 141 19.38 -12.01 -5.36
C VAL A 141 19.53 -10.56 -4.94
N VAL A 142 20.39 -9.82 -5.63
CA VAL A 142 20.67 -8.40 -5.37
C VAL A 142 20.05 -7.58 -6.49
N LYS A 143 19.02 -6.80 -6.17
CA LYS A 143 18.28 -5.93 -7.09
C LYS A 143 18.68 -4.48 -6.83
N TRP A 144 19.47 -3.93 -7.73
CA TRP A 144 19.98 -2.57 -7.63
C TRP A 144 18.99 -1.53 -8.18
N PRO A 145 18.99 -0.29 -7.66
CA PRO A 145 18.29 0.81 -8.30
C PRO A 145 18.66 0.91 -9.79
N GLY A 146 17.67 1.19 -10.65
CA GLY A 146 17.84 1.18 -12.09
C GLY A 146 17.58 -0.18 -12.76
N TYR A 147 16.84 -1.07 -12.09
CA TYR A 147 16.31 -2.32 -12.66
C TYR A 147 17.35 -3.35 -13.08
N LYS A 148 18.58 -3.24 -12.56
CA LYS A 148 19.64 -4.25 -12.72
C LYS A 148 19.67 -5.18 -11.53
N LYS A 149 19.97 -6.46 -11.75
CA LYS A 149 20.18 -7.45 -10.70
C LYS A 149 21.38 -8.34 -10.99
N GLN A 150 21.84 -9.00 -9.94
CA GLN A 150 22.71 -10.17 -10.02
C GLN A 150 22.16 -11.27 -9.12
N VAL A 151 22.46 -12.52 -9.47
CA VAL A 151 22.08 -13.69 -8.68
C VAL A 151 23.34 -14.50 -8.38
N LEU A 152 23.73 -14.55 -7.11
CA LEU A 152 24.81 -15.42 -6.65
C LEU A 152 24.17 -16.71 -6.13
N ARG A 153 24.70 -17.87 -6.55
CA ARG A 153 24.20 -19.18 -6.13
C ARG A 153 25.23 -19.88 -5.26
N ASN A 154 24.76 -20.80 -4.41
CA ASN A 154 25.61 -21.67 -3.60
C ASN A 154 26.61 -20.89 -2.71
N VAL A 155 26.16 -19.80 -2.10
CA VAL A 155 27.00 -18.91 -1.29
C VAL A 155 27.26 -19.52 0.07
N ALA A 156 28.52 -19.65 0.48
CA ALA A 156 28.88 -20.11 1.82
C ALA A 156 28.45 -19.09 2.90
N ALA A 157 28.07 -19.56 4.08
CA ALA A 157 27.83 -18.70 5.22
C ALA A 157 29.15 -18.26 5.90
N ASN A 158 29.02 -17.49 6.97
CA ASN A 158 30.08 -16.99 7.85
C ASN A 158 31.11 -16.12 7.13
N GLN A 159 30.62 -15.18 6.34
CA GLN A 159 31.48 -14.26 5.61
C GLN A 159 30.81 -12.91 5.37
N THR A 160 31.65 -11.92 5.05
CA THR A 160 31.22 -10.68 4.41
C THR A 160 31.37 -10.82 2.89
N LEU A 161 30.26 -11.00 2.19
CA LEU A 161 30.21 -11.09 0.73
C LEU A 161 30.19 -9.69 0.11
N THR A 162 31.22 -9.35 -0.68
CA THR A 162 31.19 -8.11 -1.47
C THR A 162 30.45 -8.32 -2.80
N VAL A 163 29.48 -7.46 -3.09
CA VAL A 163 28.72 -7.44 -4.36
C VAL A 163 28.77 -6.05 -4.96
N SER A 164 28.93 -5.96 -6.29
CA SER A 164 29.05 -4.68 -6.99
C SER A 164 28.02 -4.50 -8.09
N LEU A 165 27.51 -3.28 -8.26
CA LEU A 165 26.59 -2.93 -9.35
C LEU A 165 27.19 -3.22 -10.74
N GLU A 166 28.51 -3.11 -10.88
CA GLU A 166 29.22 -3.44 -12.12
C GLU A 166 29.04 -4.91 -12.52
N ALA A 167 28.94 -5.82 -11.54
CA ALA A 167 28.72 -7.25 -11.77
C ALA A 167 27.25 -7.60 -12.01
N ALA A 168 26.33 -6.63 -12.03
CA ALA A 168 24.92 -6.86 -12.33
C ALA A 168 24.71 -7.13 -13.82
N ASP A 169 24.47 -8.39 -14.14
CA ASP A 169 24.40 -8.94 -15.50
C ASP A 169 22.97 -9.16 -16.02
N GLN A 170 21.97 -8.96 -15.16
CA GLN A 170 20.56 -9.21 -15.45
C GLN A 170 19.71 -7.98 -15.16
N THR A 171 18.49 -7.97 -15.70
CA THR A 171 17.46 -6.98 -15.36
C THR A 171 16.34 -7.60 -14.54
N TYR A 172 15.57 -6.77 -13.84
CA TYR A 172 14.39 -7.22 -13.09
C TYR A 172 13.23 -6.24 -13.26
N SER A 173 12.02 -6.74 -13.01
CA SER A 173 10.82 -5.92 -12.82
C SER A 173 10.21 -6.22 -11.45
N TRP A 174 9.52 -5.23 -10.88
CA TRP A 174 8.64 -5.40 -9.72
C TRP A 174 7.27 -5.96 -10.11
N ASP A 175 7.02 -6.17 -11.40
CA ASP A 175 5.79 -6.79 -11.88
C ASP A 175 5.74 -8.25 -11.42
N HIS A 176 5.08 -8.48 -10.29
CA HIS A 176 4.68 -9.81 -9.88
C HIS A 176 3.45 -10.18 -10.70
N ARG A 177 3.63 -10.91 -11.80
CA ARG A 177 2.49 -11.59 -12.43
C ARG A 177 1.98 -12.65 -11.46
N VAL A 178 0.93 -12.31 -10.72
CA VAL A 178 0.21 -13.25 -9.87
C VAL A 178 -0.55 -14.19 -10.80
N TYR A 179 0.10 -15.29 -11.19
CA TYR A 179 -0.59 -16.42 -11.79
C TYR A 179 -1.23 -17.21 -10.66
N ALA A 180 -2.40 -16.79 -10.21
CA ALA A 180 -3.22 -17.64 -9.38
C ALA A 180 -3.72 -18.79 -10.28
N SER A 181 -3.12 -19.98 -10.13
CA SER A 181 -3.43 -21.14 -10.95
C SER A 181 -4.77 -21.79 -10.60
N ASN A 182 -5.33 -21.47 -9.45
CA ASN A 182 -6.63 -21.93 -8.95
C ASN A 182 -7.52 -20.73 -8.55
N THR A 183 -7.91 -19.88 -9.50
CA THR A 183 -8.87 -18.80 -9.25
C THR A 183 -10.31 -19.27 -9.41
N LEU A 184 -11.22 -18.68 -8.64
CA LEU A 184 -12.67 -18.82 -8.86
C LEU A 184 -13.17 -17.97 -10.05
N PHE A 185 -12.40 -16.95 -10.44
CA PHE A 185 -12.74 -15.99 -11.49
C PHE A 185 -11.69 -15.97 -12.60
N THR A 186 -12.12 -15.69 -13.82
CA THR A 186 -11.26 -15.51 -14.99
C THR A 186 -11.33 -14.05 -15.43
N GLU A 187 -10.17 -13.43 -15.68
CA GLU A 187 -10.08 -12.10 -16.28
C GLU A 187 -10.56 -12.19 -17.74
N ILE A 188 -11.54 -11.36 -18.11
CA ILE A 188 -12.15 -11.37 -19.46
C ILE A 188 -12.31 -9.97 -20.06
N THR A 189 -11.81 -8.91 -19.40
CA THR A 189 -12.02 -7.50 -19.77
C THR A 189 -11.61 -7.25 -21.23
N ASP A 190 -10.43 -7.72 -21.62
CA ASP A 190 -9.92 -7.61 -23.00
C ASP A 190 -10.79 -8.37 -24.00
N THR A 191 -11.31 -9.54 -23.61
CA THR A 191 -12.17 -10.38 -24.46
C THR A 191 -13.54 -9.73 -24.68
N LEU A 192 -14.02 -8.97 -23.69
CA LEU A 192 -15.26 -8.19 -23.76
C LEU A 192 -15.07 -6.83 -24.47
N GLY A 193 -13.82 -6.46 -24.83
CA GLY A 193 -13.51 -5.19 -25.48
C GLY A 193 -13.73 -3.97 -24.60
N ILE A 194 -13.60 -4.12 -23.27
CA ILE A 194 -13.73 -3.02 -22.31
C ILE A 194 -12.36 -2.33 -22.17
N ASP A 195 -12.25 -1.07 -22.59
CA ASP A 195 -11.04 -0.22 -22.45
C ASP A 195 -11.24 0.89 -21.40
N TYR A 196 -12.15 0.64 -20.44
CA TYR A 196 -12.45 1.62 -19.41
C TYR A 196 -11.32 1.69 -18.37
N GLN A 197 -10.80 2.89 -18.17
CA GLN A 197 -9.92 3.21 -17.06
C GLN A 197 -10.52 4.36 -16.24
N HIS A 198 -10.70 4.13 -14.94
CA HIS A 198 -11.14 5.19 -14.05
C HIS A 198 -10.09 6.31 -13.97
N GLN A 199 -10.55 7.56 -14.02
CA GLN A 199 -9.70 8.74 -13.98
C GLN A 199 -10.06 9.59 -12.78
N GLN A 200 -9.03 10.08 -12.08
CA GLN A 200 -9.15 11.00 -10.96
C GLN A 200 -7.90 11.88 -10.86
N LYS A 201 -8.06 13.09 -10.32
CA LYS A 201 -6.94 13.95 -9.95
C LYS A 201 -6.46 13.58 -8.56
N ASP A 202 -5.15 13.39 -8.41
CA ASP A 202 -4.54 13.13 -7.11
C ASP A 202 -4.86 14.28 -6.13
N PHE A 203 -5.27 13.92 -4.92
CA PHE A 203 -5.55 14.83 -3.83
C PHE A 203 -4.94 14.28 -2.54
N VAL A 204 -4.18 15.10 -1.82
CA VAL A 204 -3.47 14.63 -0.61
C VAL A 204 -4.32 14.88 0.64
N ASP A 205 -5.16 13.91 1.02
CA ASP A 205 -6.03 13.97 2.19
C ASP A 205 -5.29 14.32 3.49
N PHE A 206 -4.04 13.88 3.60
CA PHE A 206 -3.19 14.12 4.77
C PHE A 206 -2.89 15.60 5.02
N ASN A 207 -3.01 16.45 3.98
CA ASN A 207 -2.90 17.90 4.14
C ASN A 207 -4.12 18.48 4.87
N VAL A 208 -5.28 17.82 4.79
CA VAL A 208 -6.48 18.16 5.54
C VAL A 208 -6.43 17.51 6.92
N GLN A 209 -6.14 16.22 7.00
CA GLN A 209 -6.04 15.46 8.25
C GLN A 209 -4.81 14.54 8.25
N LYS A 210 -3.74 14.99 8.91
CA LYS A 210 -2.42 14.35 8.90
C LYS A 210 -2.38 12.91 9.43
N LEU A 211 -3.30 12.58 10.34
CA LEU A 211 -3.36 11.28 11.01
C LEU A 211 -4.31 10.29 10.34
N LEU A 212 -4.73 10.56 9.09
CA LEU A 212 -5.50 9.59 8.33
C LEU A 212 -4.64 8.35 8.01
N PRO A 213 -5.18 7.14 8.15
CA PRO A 213 -4.46 5.91 7.81
C PRO A 213 -4.37 5.67 6.30
N HIS A 214 -5.27 6.26 5.51
CA HIS A 214 -5.32 6.17 4.05
C HIS A 214 -6.12 7.34 3.46
N LYS A 215 -6.10 7.50 2.13
CA LYS A 215 -6.87 8.52 1.41
C LYS A 215 -8.33 8.09 1.24
N PHE A 216 -9.26 9.00 1.49
CA PHE A 216 -10.69 8.85 1.21
C PHE A 216 -11.09 9.51 -0.10
N SER A 217 -10.29 10.43 -0.63
CA SER A 217 -10.52 11.04 -1.96
C SER A 217 -10.61 9.99 -3.06
N GLU A 218 -9.93 8.85 -2.99
CA GLU A 218 -9.80 7.89 -4.10
C GLU A 218 -10.62 6.58 -3.93
N ASN A 219 -11.78 6.61 -3.26
CA ASN A 219 -12.62 5.41 -3.07
C ASN A 219 -13.62 5.15 -4.22
N GLY A 220 -13.28 5.52 -5.46
CA GLY A 220 -14.10 5.32 -6.65
C GLY A 220 -13.49 4.30 -7.64
N PRO A 221 -14.22 3.96 -8.73
CA PRO A 221 -15.58 4.36 -9.04
C PRO A 221 -16.64 3.49 -8.35
N ALA A 222 -17.82 4.05 -8.11
CA ALA A 222 -19.02 3.24 -7.84
C ALA A 222 -19.58 2.65 -9.13
N LEU A 223 -20.18 1.47 -9.05
CA LEU A 223 -20.77 0.77 -10.19
C LEU A 223 -22.25 0.46 -9.94
N ALA A 224 -23.05 0.51 -10.99
CA ALA A 224 -24.40 -0.03 -11.04
C ALA A 224 -24.60 -0.84 -12.33
N VAL A 225 -25.50 -1.82 -12.29
CA VAL A 225 -25.77 -2.73 -13.41
C VAL A 225 -27.27 -2.78 -13.67
N GLY A 226 -27.65 -2.71 -14.94
CA GLY A 226 -29.04 -2.79 -15.40
C GLY A 226 -29.16 -2.44 -16.88
N ASP A 227 -30.23 -2.91 -17.52
CA ASP A 227 -30.51 -2.64 -18.94
C ASP A 227 -30.97 -1.18 -19.14
N VAL A 228 -30.05 -0.31 -19.53
CA VAL A 228 -30.35 1.13 -19.69
C VAL A 228 -30.68 1.51 -21.13
N ASP A 229 -30.44 0.62 -22.10
CA ASP A 229 -30.78 0.86 -23.51
C ASP A 229 -31.95 0.01 -24.03
N GLY A 230 -32.56 -0.79 -23.15
CA GLY A 230 -33.77 -1.58 -23.39
C GLY A 230 -33.54 -2.77 -24.32
N ASN A 231 -32.29 -3.26 -24.44
CA ASN A 231 -31.94 -4.32 -25.39
C ASN A 231 -32.07 -5.75 -24.78
N GLY A 232 -32.41 -5.84 -23.49
CA GLY A 232 -32.55 -7.06 -22.70
C GLY A 232 -31.24 -7.61 -22.14
N LEU A 233 -30.16 -6.83 -22.14
CA LEU A 233 -28.85 -7.18 -21.63
C LEU A 233 -28.43 -6.22 -20.51
N ASP A 234 -27.59 -6.72 -19.60
CA ASP A 234 -27.09 -5.91 -18.49
C ASP A 234 -26.00 -4.92 -18.99
N ASP A 235 -26.25 -3.63 -18.81
CA ASP A 235 -25.24 -2.59 -18.99
C ASP A 235 -24.58 -2.22 -17.66
N ILE A 236 -23.41 -1.58 -17.72
CA ILE A 236 -22.68 -1.13 -16.53
C ILE A 236 -22.57 0.39 -16.55
N ILE A 237 -23.01 1.04 -15.47
CA ILE A 237 -22.72 2.45 -15.22
C ILE A 237 -21.57 2.54 -14.23
N ALA A 238 -20.48 3.17 -14.65
CA ALA A 238 -19.35 3.53 -13.80
C ALA A 238 -19.40 5.02 -13.43
N GLY A 239 -19.38 5.31 -12.13
CA GLY A 239 -19.29 6.66 -11.61
C GLY A 239 -18.01 7.38 -12.06
N GLY A 240 -18.13 8.69 -12.24
CA GLY A 240 -17.00 9.58 -12.53
C GLY A 240 -16.51 10.33 -11.30
N SER A 241 -15.32 10.89 -11.38
CA SER A 241 -14.76 11.76 -10.33
C SER A 241 -14.88 13.24 -10.72
N VAL A 242 -14.26 14.14 -9.95
CA VAL A 242 -14.26 15.59 -10.28
C VAL A 242 -13.60 15.82 -11.63
N SER A 243 -14.27 16.56 -12.52
CA SER A 243 -13.89 16.80 -13.94
C SER A 243 -14.04 15.63 -14.89
N TYR A 244 -14.32 14.41 -14.42
CA TYR A 244 -14.40 13.21 -15.27
C TYR A 244 -15.83 12.68 -15.30
N SER A 245 -16.32 12.38 -16.50
CA SER A 245 -17.68 11.92 -16.72
C SER A 245 -17.94 10.57 -16.06
N PRO A 246 -19.16 10.31 -15.54
CA PRO A 246 -19.63 8.94 -15.43
C PRO A 246 -19.73 8.31 -16.83
N VAL A 247 -19.57 7.00 -16.90
CA VAL A 247 -19.44 6.25 -18.16
C VAL A 247 -20.45 5.12 -18.18
N ALA A 248 -21.19 5.00 -19.27
CA ALA A 248 -22.00 3.83 -19.59
C ALA A 248 -21.17 2.87 -20.46
N LEU A 249 -21.12 1.61 -20.04
CA LEU A 249 -20.64 0.47 -20.81
C LEU A 249 -21.87 -0.32 -21.24
N LEU A 250 -22.24 -0.17 -22.52
CA LEU A 250 -23.44 -0.77 -23.08
C LEU A 250 -23.10 -2.13 -23.70
N GLN A 251 -23.75 -3.19 -23.23
CA GLN A 251 -23.50 -4.55 -23.68
C GLN A 251 -24.16 -4.79 -25.05
N LYS A 252 -23.46 -5.51 -25.93
CA LYS A 252 -23.98 -5.95 -27.22
C LYS A 252 -24.28 -7.43 -27.19
N LYS A 253 -25.10 -7.89 -28.14
CA LYS A 253 -25.50 -9.30 -28.28
C LYS A 253 -24.34 -10.27 -28.53
N ASP A 254 -23.19 -9.78 -28.99
CA ASP A 254 -21.97 -10.58 -29.16
C ASP A 254 -21.13 -10.68 -27.87
N GLY A 255 -21.59 -10.09 -26.77
CA GLY A 255 -20.92 -10.04 -25.47
C GLY A 255 -19.94 -8.87 -25.32
N SER A 256 -19.61 -8.16 -26.40
CA SER A 256 -18.73 -7.00 -26.31
C SER A 256 -19.44 -5.77 -25.74
N PHE A 257 -18.67 -4.81 -25.23
CA PHE A 257 -19.20 -3.55 -24.71
C PHE A 257 -18.87 -2.38 -25.64
N SER A 258 -19.74 -1.37 -25.63
CA SER A 258 -19.43 -0.04 -26.16
C SER A 258 -19.42 0.98 -25.03
N GLN A 259 -18.48 1.92 -25.09
CA GLN A 259 -18.31 2.94 -24.05
C GLN A 259 -18.92 4.28 -24.48
N LYS A 260 -19.62 4.94 -23.57
CA LYS A 260 -20.18 6.27 -23.77
C LYS A 260 -20.07 7.12 -22.51
N ASN A 261 -19.54 8.34 -22.65
CA ASN A 261 -19.59 9.33 -21.57
C ASN A 261 -21.03 9.82 -21.39
N ILE A 262 -21.58 9.70 -20.19
CA ILE A 262 -22.90 10.22 -19.81
C ILE A 262 -22.91 11.75 -19.82
N LEU A 263 -21.78 12.38 -19.48
CA LEU A 263 -21.55 13.82 -19.52
C LEU A 263 -20.35 14.14 -20.44
N PRO A 264 -20.55 14.22 -21.77
CA PRO A 264 -19.45 14.36 -22.74
C PRO A 264 -18.56 15.60 -22.54
N ASN A 265 -19.13 16.69 -22.00
CA ASN A 265 -18.43 17.94 -21.73
C ASN A 265 -17.91 18.04 -20.29
N ALA A 266 -17.76 16.91 -19.60
CA ALA A 266 -17.26 16.87 -18.23
C ALA A 266 -15.93 17.62 -18.12
N ASN A 267 -15.94 18.61 -17.23
CA ASN A 267 -14.77 19.35 -16.78
C ASN A 267 -15.11 19.93 -15.40
N TYR A 268 -14.18 20.66 -14.81
CA TYR A 268 -14.36 21.21 -13.47
C TYR A 268 -15.57 22.15 -13.32
N LEU A 269 -16.07 22.78 -14.40
CA LEU A 269 -17.26 23.62 -14.33
C LEU A 269 -18.55 22.80 -14.28
N TYR A 270 -18.61 21.69 -15.03
CA TYR A 270 -19.83 20.89 -15.22
C TYR A 270 -19.87 19.60 -14.39
N LYS A 271 -18.74 19.12 -13.87
CA LYS A 271 -18.63 17.92 -13.03
C LYS A 271 -17.77 18.24 -11.81
N GLN A 272 -18.43 18.65 -10.73
CA GLN A 272 -17.77 19.18 -9.53
C GLN A 272 -17.75 18.22 -8.34
N GLY A 273 -18.63 17.22 -8.34
CA GLY A 273 -18.72 16.18 -7.31
C GLY A 273 -18.05 14.88 -7.76
N ASP A 274 -17.80 13.99 -6.81
CA ASP A 274 -17.33 12.63 -7.02
C ASP A 274 -18.51 11.67 -6.84
N ASP A 275 -18.65 10.69 -7.74
CA ASP A 275 -19.82 9.82 -7.85
C ASP A 275 -19.62 8.61 -6.95
N ARG A 276 -19.96 8.76 -5.66
CA ARG A 276 -19.63 7.78 -4.61
C ARG A 276 -20.61 6.62 -4.49
N GLY A 277 -21.87 6.86 -4.83
CA GLY A 277 -22.87 5.81 -4.97
C GLY A 277 -23.61 6.00 -6.27
N VAL A 278 -23.84 4.92 -7.01
CA VAL A 278 -24.63 4.90 -8.24
C VAL A 278 -25.69 3.82 -8.09
N THR A 279 -26.91 4.10 -8.50
CA THR A 279 -28.00 3.11 -8.59
C THR A 279 -28.88 3.41 -9.80
N LEU A 280 -29.51 2.37 -10.31
CA LEU A 280 -30.46 2.44 -11.41
C LEU A 280 -31.87 2.14 -10.89
N PHE A 281 -32.86 2.90 -11.36
CA PHE A 281 -34.28 2.70 -11.10
C PHE A 281 -35.12 3.56 -12.05
N ASP A 282 -36.38 3.20 -12.25
CA ASP A 282 -37.36 4.03 -12.96
C ASP A 282 -37.82 5.15 -12.02
N ALA A 283 -37.39 6.40 -12.26
CA ALA A 283 -37.68 7.50 -11.35
C ALA A 283 -38.98 8.25 -11.70
N ASP A 284 -39.53 8.05 -12.89
CA ASP A 284 -40.69 8.79 -13.39
C ASP A 284 -41.85 7.92 -13.95
N GLY A 285 -41.70 6.60 -13.88
CA GLY A 285 -42.70 5.61 -14.25
C GLY A 285 -42.79 5.36 -15.76
N ASP A 286 -41.75 5.68 -16.54
CA ASP A 286 -41.75 5.51 -18.00
C ASP A 286 -41.21 4.15 -18.48
N ASN A 287 -40.82 3.28 -17.54
CA ASN A 287 -40.21 1.96 -17.72
C ASN A 287 -38.80 1.96 -18.33
N ASP A 288 -38.07 3.06 -18.23
CA ASP A 288 -36.63 3.06 -18.41
C ASP A 288 -35.87 3.20 -17.08
N LEU A 289 -34.60 2.78 -17.07
CA LEU A 289 -33.75 2.92 -15.89
C LEU A 289 -33.01 4.26 -15.93
N ASP A 290 -33.34 5.14 -14.99
CA ASP A 290 -32.64 6.37 -14.67
C ASP A 290 -31.43 6.12 -13.77
N ILE A 291 -30.52 7.11 -13.68
CA ILE A 291 -29.35 7.03 -12.80
C ILE A 291 -29.49 8.01 -11.65
N TYR A 292 -29.46 7.51 -10.41
CA TYR A 292 -29.20 8.34 -9.23
C TYR A 292 -27.74 8.23 -8.82
N ILE A 293 -27.10 9.38 -8.64
CA ILE A 293 -25.74 9.50 -8.14
C ILE A 293 -25.72 10.21 -6.78
N ALA A 294 -25.26 9.49 -5.77
CA ALA A 294 -24.91 10.06 -4.47
C ALA A 294 -23.51 10.71 -4.55
N SER A 295 -23.48 12.04 -4.35
CA SER A 295 -22.26 12.83 -4.43
C SER A 295 -21.53 12.84 -3.09
N GLY A 296 -20.22 12.63 -3.11
CA GLY A 296 -19.44 12.57 -1.88
C GLY A 296 -17.95 12.83 -2.04
N GLY A 297 -17.20 12.36 -1.05
CA GLY A 297 -15.74 12.48 -0.99
C GLY A 297 -15.23 13.45 0.06
N TYR A 298 -13.91 13.53 0.16
CA TYR A 298 -13.19 14.22 1.23
C TYR A 298 -12.43 15.47 0.76
N GLU A 299 -12.40 15.72 -0.56
CA GLU A 299 -11.62 16.81 -1.17
C GLU A 299 -12.13 18.22 -0.83
N THR A 300 -13.36 18.35 -0.31
CA THR A 300 -13.99 19.65 -0.08
C THR A 300 -14.55 19.82 1.32
N LYS A 301 -14.82 21.07 1.70
CA LYS A 301 -15.34 21.41 3.03
C LYS A 301 -16.76 20.86 3.22
N PRO A 302 -17.17 20.55 4.46
CA PRO A 302 -18.57 20.22 4.77
C PRO A 302 -19.56 21.26 4.21
N ASN A 303 -20.75 20.81 3.79
CA ASN A 303 -21.80 21.63 3.18
C ASN A 303 -21.44 22.29 1.84
N SER A 304 -20.44 21.76 1.13
CA SER A 304 -20.11 22.18 -0.24
C SER A 304 -21.26 21.85 -1.21
N PRO A 305 -21.61 22.75 -2.16
CA PRO A 305 -22.55 22.46 -3.25
C PRO A 305 -22.21 21.22 -4.08
N ARG A 306 -20.94 20.80 -4.05
CA ARG A 306 -20.44 19.60 -4.74
C ARG A 306 -21.01 18.29 -4.23
N TYR A 307 -21.54 18.31 -3.01
CA TYR A 307 -22.16 17.15 -2.40
C TYR A 307 -23.65 17.05 -2.73
N GLN A 308 -24.17 17.90 -3.62
CA GLN A 308 -25.52 17.73 -4.15
C GLN A 308 -25.58 16.48 -5.04
N ASP A 309 -26.53 15.61 -4.76
CA ASP A 309 -26.79 14.39 -5.54
C ASP A 309 -27.36 14.77 -6.91
N ILE A 310 -27.20 13.87 -7.89
CA ILE A 310 -27.59 14.12 -9.27
C ILE A 310 -28.52 13.00 -9.74
N LEU A 311 -29.67 13.36 -10.30
CA LEU A 311 -30.53 12.45 -11.05
C LEU A 311 -30.30 12.68 -12.55
N TYR A 312 -30.02 11.60 -13.27
CA TYR A 312 -29.96 11.59 -14.72
C TYR A 312 -31.16 10.83 -15.27
N LYS A 313 -32.00 11.54 -16.02
CA LYS A 313 -33.12 10.96 -16.75
C LYS A 313 -32.66 10.28 -18.02
N ASN A 314 -33.05 9.04 -18.22
CA ASN A 314 -32.81 8.28 -19.44
C ASN A 314 -33.89 8.59 -20.49
N ASN A 315 -33.75 8.01 -21.67
CA ASN A 315 -34.71 8.11 -22.77
C ASN A 315 -35.02 6.73 -23.39
N GLY A 316 -34.77 5.68 -22.62
CA GLY A 316 -34.88 4.27 -22.99
C GLY A 316 -33.82 3.79 -23.98
N LYS A 317 -32.75 4.56 -24.22
CA LYS A 317 -31.68 4.24 -25.20
C LYS A 317 -30.28 4.54 -24.66
N GLY A 318 -30.10 4.46 -23.34
CA GLY A 318 -28.84 4.76 -22.67
C GLY A 318 -28.34 6.19 -22.95
N SER A 319 -29.26 7.16 -23.10
CA SER A 319 -28.91 8.56 -23.30
C SER A 319 -29.56 9.41 -22.22
N PHE A 320 -28.70 10.11 -21.48
CA PHE A 320 -29.05 10.67 -20.19
C PHE A 320 -29.03 12.20 -20.19
N SER A 321 -29.93 12.81 -19.43
CA SER A 321 -29.98 14.25 -19.19
C SER A 321 -30.18 14.55 -17.70
N ILE A 322 -29.54 15.59 -17.18
CA ILE A 322 -29.63 15.92 -15.75
C ILE A 322 -31.01 16.53 -15.45
N ASP A 323 -31.72 15.99 -14.47
CA ASP A 323 -32.84 16.68 -13.84
C ASP A 323 -32.40 17.40 -12.56
N SER A 324 -32.07 18.68 -12.73
CA SER A 324 -31.59 19.53 -11.63
C SER A 324 -32.67 19.90 -10.60
N ALA A 325 -33.95 19.64 -10.89
CA ALA A 325 -35.07 20.00 -10.02
C ALA A 325 -35.63 18.81 -9.24
N ALA A 326 -35.26 17.58 -9.60
CA ALA A 326 -35.80 16.35 -9.01
C ALA A 326 -35.45 16.16 -7.52
N LEU A 327 -34.28 16.63 -7.08
CA LEU A 327 -33.75 16.27 -5.75
C LEU A 327 -33.79 17.45 -4.77
N PRO A 328 -34.15 17.21 -3.50
CA PRO A 328 -34.04 18.23 -2.46
C PRO A 328 -32.57 18.59 -2.22
N LYS A 329 -32.34 19.80 -1.72
CA LYS A 329 -30.99 20.26 -1.38
C LYS A 329 -30.43 19.42 -0.22
N ASN A 330 -29.39 18.65 -0.48
CA ASN A 330 -28.65 17.90 0.54
C ASN A 330 -27.15 17.97 0.24
N LEU A 331 -26.42 18.73 1.05
CA LEU A 331 -24.98 19.01 0.86
C LEU A 331 -24.08 18.23 1.83
N THR A 332 -24.59 17.13 2.38
CA THR A 332 -23.77 16.20 3.17
C THR A 332 -22.98 15.28 2.23
N SER A 333 -21.73 14.97 2.59
CA SER A 333 -20.94 13.99 1.83
C SER A 333 -21.52 12.60 2.06
N LYS A 334 -21.85 11.87 0.99
CA LYS A 334 -22.42 10.52 1.06
C LYS A 334 -21.50 9.48 0.41
N SER A 335 -21.75 8.21 0.68
CA SER A 335 -20.96 7.09 0.13
C SER A 335 -21.79 5.99 -0.50
N CYS A 336 -23.08 5.88 -0.19
CA CYS A 336 -23.93 4.81 -0.70
C CYS A 336 -25.35 5.30 -0.93
N VAL A 337 -26.02 4.64 -1.88
CA VAL A 337 -27.44 4.81 -2.16
C VAL A 337 -28.05 3.43 -2.44
N ARG A 338 -29.31 3.26 -2.08
CA ARG A 338 -30.12 2.07 -2.35
C ARG A 338 -31.53 2.51 -2.70
N VAL A 339 -32.14 1.81 -3.63
CA VAL A 339 -33.53 2.02 -4.04
C VAL A 339 -34.39 1.00 -3.33
N ALA A 340 -35.56 1.43 -2.89
CA ALA A 340 -36.61 0.58 -2.37
C ALA A 340 -37.96 1.24 -2.68
N ASP A 341 -38.82 0.52 -3.38
CA ASP A 341 -40.25 0.84 -3.46
C ASP A 341 -40.88 0.52 -2.09
N TYR A 342 -41.02 1.56 -1.26
CA TYR A 342 -41.39 1.41 0.15
C TYR A 342 -42.90 1.22 0.33
N ASP A 343 -43.71 1.85 -0.53
CA ASP A 343 -45.17 1.82 -0.52
C ASP A 343 -45.79 0.83 -1.52
N ASN A 344 -44.98 0.17 -2.35
CA ASN A 344 -45.37 -0.84 -3.35
C ASN A 344 -46.25 -0.26 -4.46
N ASP A 345 -45.94 0.95 -4.93
CA ASP A 345 -46.70 1.61 -6.00
C ASP A 345 -46.07 1.49 -7.40
N GLY A 346 -44.88 0.87 -7.50
CA GLY A 346 -44.21 0.52 -8.74
C GLY A 346 -43.05 1.42 -9.07
#